data_AF-A0A7Y3LMC0-F1
#
_entry.id   AF-A0A7Y3LMC0-F1
#
_cell.length_a   1.000
_cell.length_b   1.000
_cell.length_c   1.000
_cell.angle_alpha   90.00
_cell.angle_beta   90.00
_cell.angle_gamma   90.00
#
_symmetry.space_group_name_H-M   'P 1'
#
loop_
_entity.id
_entity.type
_entity.pdbx_description
1 polymer ?
#
loop_
_entity_poly.entity_id
_entity_poly.type
_entity_poly.pdbx_seq_one_letter_code
_entity_poly.pdbx_strand_id
1 'polypeptide(L)'
;MQLTYLPMVPLMALAIYKIITENSKTKYAIVLGVAASIQVLIGTEMLALTVVLVVTAGVVLVAMNKREVIPIVMKSYRAFFISAITFIILSGYPLYFSLAGPEHTIQAIVQNVGFYGTTPSSLYSPTLQLGHAQVGSKLFGYLGPAPLQTGFIGWVLIIVFFLSLIFLFKKYFWVRFTGIMAIICVWYSLGGNLWTSVGQGPKYLTPWWLPWRWLGVVPIVKDIVPQRTMFFFWLVAG
;
A
#
# COMPACT_ATOMS: atom_id res chain seq x y z
N MET A 1 2.27 -12.76 -15.27
CA MET A 1 1.43 -11.59 -14.91
C MET A 1 0.65 -11.96 -13.67
N GLN A 2 0.94 -11.35 -12.51
CA GLN A 2 0.13 -11.57 -11.31
C GLN A 2 -1.10 -10.66 -11.41
N LEU A 3 -2.30 -11.24 -11.56
CA LEU A 3 -3.53 -10.48 -11.36
C LEU A 3 -3.58 -10.03 -9.91
N THR A 4 -3.42 -8.72 -9.66
CA THR A 4 -3.62 -8.15 -8.32
C THR A 4 -5.11 -8.20 -7.99
N TYR A 5 -5.57 -9.30 -7.40
CA TYR A 5 -6.95 -9.46 -6.94
C TYR A 5 -7.14 -8.70 -5.62
N LEU A 6 -7.82 -7.56 -5.66
CA LEU A 6 -8.14 -6.70 -4.51
C LEU A 6 -9.65 -6.63 -4.17
N PRO A 7 -10.47 -7.70 -4.30
CA PRO A 7 -11.91 -7.60 -4.02
C PRO A 7 -12.21 -7.34 -2.53
N MET A 8 -11.29 -7.70 -1.63
CA MET A 8 -11.54 -7.60 -0.18
C MET A 8 -11.24 -6.20 0.38
N VAL A 9 -10.41 -5.38 -0.27
CA VAL A 9 -10.07 -4.02 0.20
C VAL A 9 -11.31 -3.11 0.32
N PRO A 10 -12.20 -3.00 -0.68
CA PRO A 10 -13.43 -2.23 -0.52
C PRO A 10 -14.35 -2.81 0.56
N LEU A 11 -14.36 -4.14 0.74
CA LEU A 11 -15.15 -4.81 1.77
C LEU A 11 -14.65 -4.48 3.19
N MET A 12 -13.33 -4.46 3.37
CA MET A 12 -12.68 -4.04 4.62
C MET A 12 -12.96 -2.57 4.93
N ALA A 13 -12.86 -1.68 3.93
CA ALA A 13 -13.19 -0.27 4.08
C ALA A 13 -14.67 -0.06 4.49
N LEU A 14 -15.59 -0.79 3.86
CA LEU A 14 -17.01 -0.75 4.18
C LEU A 14 -17.28 -1.30 5.59
N ALA A 15 -16.63 -2.38 5.99
CA ALA A 15 -16.75 -2.93 7.34
C ALA A 15 -16.26 -1.92 8.40
N ILE A 16 -15.13 -1.24 8.16
CA ILE A 16 -14.63 -0.17 9.04
C ILE A 16 -15.64 0.97 9.14
N TYR A 17 -16.16 1.45 8.00
CA TYR A 17 -17.18 2.50 7.97
C TYR A 17 -18.42 2.11 8.80
N LYS A 18 -18.86 0.86 8.68
CA LYS A 18 -20.01 0.34 9.45
C LYS A 18 -19.71 0.15 10.93
N ILE A 19 -18.49 -0.25 11.32
CA ILE A 19 -18.06 -0.30 12.74
C ILE A 19 -18.11 1.08 13.39
N ILE A 20 -17.79 2.12 12.62
CA ILE A 20 -17.81 3.52 13.09
C ILE A 20 -19.25 4.05 13.19
N THR A 21 -20.10 3.72 12.22
CA THR A 21 -21.43 4.33 12.06
C THR A 21 -22.55 3.57 12.77
N GLU A 22 -22.50 2.24 12.83
CA GLU A 22 -23.57 1.40 13.39
C GLU A 22 -23.38 1.08 14.88
N ASN A 23 -24.50 0.91 15.60
CA ASN A 23 -24.48 0.53 17.02
C ASN A 23 -24.15 -0.95 17.25
N SER A 24 -24.50 -1.84 16.31
CA SER A 24 -24.19 -3.28 16.37
C SER A 24 -22.85 -3.59 15.68
N LYS A 25 -21.76 -3.39 16.43
CA LYS A 25 -20.39 -3.42 15.87
C LYS A 25 -19.80 -4.83 15.69
N THR A 26 -20.33 -5.83 16.39
CA THR A 26 -19.74 -7.18 16.47
C THR A 26 -19.79 -7.92 15.14
N LYS A 27 -20.90 -7.82 14.39
CA LYS A 27 -21.06 -8.50 13.09
C LYS A 27 -20.01 -8.01 12.08
N TYR A 28 -19.82 -6.69 11.99
CA TYR A 28 -18.86 -6.09 11.06
C TYR A 28 -17.41 -6.30 11.50
N ALA A 29 -17.15 -6.38 12.81
CA ALA A 29 -15.84 -6.77 13.33
C ALA A 29 -15.44 -8.18 12.88
N ILE A 30 -16.37 -9.14 12.92
CA ILE A 30 -16.12 -10.50 12.45
C ILE A 30 -15.88 -10.51 10.94
N VAL A 31 -16.72 -9.81 10.16
CA VAL A 31 -16.56 -9.69 8.70
C VAL A 31 -15.19 -9.07 8.35
N LEU A 32 -14.75 -8.05 9.08
CA LEU A 32 -13.44 -7.43 8.90
C LEU A 32 -12.30 -8.44 9.15
N GLY A 33 -12.37 -9.21 10.24
CA GLY A 33 -11.37 -10.24 10.57
C GLY A 33 -11.33 -11.38 9.54
N VAL A 34 -12.49 -11.81 9.05
CA VAL A 34 -12.60 -12.85 8.01
C VAL A 34 -12.05 -12.34 6.68
N ALA A 35 -12.44 -11.13 6.25
CA ALA A 35 -11.96 -10.53 5.01
C ALA A 35 -10.43 -10.33 5.02
N ALA A 36 -9.88 -9.89 6.15
CA ALA A 36 -8.44 -9.79 6.34
C ALA A 36 -7.75 -11.17 6.27
N SER A 37 -8.34 -12.21 6.86
CA SER A 37 -7.78 -13.57 6.83
C SER A 37 -7.78 -14.16 5.41
N ILE A 38 -8.87 -13.94 4.67
CA ILE A 38 -8.95 -14.32 3.25
C ILE A 38 -7.88 -13.56 2.44
N GLN A 39 -7.69 -12.26 2.71
CA GLN A 39 -6.66 -11.48 2.04
C GLN A 39 -5.24 -11.99 2.32
N VAL A 40 -4.95 -12.49 3.54
CA VAL A 40 -3.66 -13.15 3.85
C VAL A 40 -3.44 -14.36 2.96
N LEU A 41 -4.45 -15.20 2.79
CA LEU A 41 -4.36 -16.41 1.98
C LEU A 41 -4.20 -16.12 0.48
N ILE A 42 -4.76 -14.99 0.00
CA ILE A 42 -4.63 -14.54 -1.39
C ILE A 42 -3.27 -13.87 -1.64
N GLY A 43 -2.81 -13.04 -0.70
CA GLY A 43 -1.58 -12.28 -0.85
C GLY A 43 -1.22 -11.50 0.42
N THR A 44 -0.28 -12.03 1.18
CA THR A 44 0.31 -11.41 2.37
C THR A 44 0.85 -10.01 2.10
N GLU A 45 1.44 -9.80 0.92
CA GLU A 45 1.95 -8.51 0.45
C GLU A 45 0.87 -7.42 0.42
N MET A 46 -0.30 -7.74 -0.15
CA MET A 46 -1.41 -6.78 -0.28
C MET A 46 -2.01 -6.45 1.08
N LEU A 47 -2.08 -7.42 1.99
CA LEU A 47 -2.50 -7.17 3.36
C LEU A 47 -1.53 -6.23 4.07
N ALA A 48 -0.23 -6.50 3.99
CA ALA A 48 0.79 -5.66 4.62
C ALA A 48 0.72 -4.21 4.13
N LEU A 49 0.59 -4.01 2.81
CA LEU A 49 0.36 -2.67 2.22
C LEU A 49 -0.94 -2.02 2.71
N THR A 50 -2.02 -2.79 2.79
CA THR A 50 -3.31 -2.29 3.29
C THR A 50 -3.18 -1.85 4.76
N VAL A 51 -2.52 -2.64 5.60
CA VAL A 51 -2.29 -2.30 7.02
C VAL A 51 -1.45 -1.03 7.13
N VAL A 52 -0.33 -0.94 6.39
CA VAL A 52 0.51 0.27 6.38
C VAL A 52 -0.32 1.49 5.98
N LEU A 53 -1.11 1.40 4.91
CA LEU A 53 -1.92 2.52 4.44
C LEU A 53 -3.07 2.87 5.38
N VAL A 54 -3.73 1.90 6.00
CA VAL A 54 -4.78 2.14 7.00
C VAL A 54 -4.21 2.81 8.25
N VAL A 55 -3.04 2.37 8.72
CA VAL A 55 -2.34 3.01 9.84
C VAL A 55 -1.97 4.44 9.47
N THR A 56 -1.36 4.66 8.31
CA THR A 56 -0.97 6.00 7.85
C THR A 56 -2.18 6.91 7.66
N ALA A 57 -3.28 6.40 7.08
CA ALA A 57 -4.56 7.12 6.98
C ALA A 57 -5.10 7.51 8.36
N GLY A 58 -5.05 6.59 9.33
CA GLY A 58 -5.44 6.87 10.72
C GLY A 58 -4.59 7.97 11.35
N VAL A 59 -3.27 7.95 11.15
CA VAL A 59 -2.36 9.00 11.63
C VAL A 59 -2.69 10.35 11.00
N VAL A 60 -2.93 10.40 9.69
CA VAL A 60 -3.34 11.63 8.98
C VAL A 60 -4.67 12.16 9.52
N LEU A 61 -5.67 11.29 9.72
CA LEU A 61 -6.97 11.67 10.28
C LEU A 61 -6.83 12.24 11.70
N VAL A 62 -6.03 11.60 12.56
CA VAL A 62 -5.77 12.08 13.92
C VAL A 62 -5.01 13.41 13.89
N ALA A 63 -4.02 13.57 13.01
CA ALA A 63 -3.28 14.82 12.85
C ALA A 63 -4.18 15.97 12.39
N MET A 64 -5.15 15.69 11.50
CA MET A 64 -6.07 16.69 10.98
C MET A 64 -7.20 17.04 11.97
N ASN A 65 -7.77 16.05 12.68
CA ASN A 65 -8.95 16.25 13.53
C ASN A 65 -8.93 15.39 14.82
N LYS A 66 -7.86 15.50 15.62
CA LYS A 66 -7.67 14.74 16.87
C LYS A 66 -8.90 14.72 17.80
N ARG A 67 -9.61 15.84 17.92
CA ARG A 67 -10.73 16.01 18.86
C ARG A 67 -11.96 15.20 18.46
N GLU A 68 -12.18 14.99 17.17
CA GLU A 68 -13.32 14.24 16.66
C GLU A 68 -12.99 12.76 16.49
N VAL A 69 -11.76 12.45 16.09
CA VAL A 69 -11.35 11.08 15.75
C VAL A 69 -11.09 10.23 17.00
N ILE A 70 -10.40 10.76 18.01
CA ILE A 70 -10.03 9.99 19.21
C ILE A 70 -11.25 9.40 19.93
N PRO A 71 -12.33 10.16 20.22
CA PRO A 71 -13.51 9.61 20.88
C PRO A 71 -14.20 8.50 20.06
N ILE A 72 -14.23 8.62 18.74
CA ILE A 72 -14.83 7.63 17.84
C ILE A 72 -14.03 6.32 17.88
N VAL A 73 -12.69 6.42 17.80
CA VAL A 73 -11.81 5.25 17.90
C VAL A 73 -11.93 4.61 19.27
N MET A 74 -11.92 5.40 20.35
CA MET A 74 -12.13 4.92 21.72
C MET A 74 -13.52 4.33 21.95
N LYS A 75 -14.54 4.72 21.19
CA LYS A 75 -15.88 4.09 21.26
C LYS A 75 -15.95 2.78 20.46
N SER A 76 -15.00 2.55 19.57
CA SER A 76 -14.97 1.40 18.65
C SER A 76 -13.82 0.41 18.90
N TYR A 77 -12.96 0.67 19.90
CA TYR A 77 -11.80 -0.20 20.21
C TYR A 77 -12.18 -1.67 20.43
N ARG A 78 -13.32 -1.96 21.09
CA ARG A 78 -13.79 -3.35 21.30
C ARG A 78 -14.06 -4.07 19.99
N ALA A 79 -14.62 -3.37 19.00
CA ALA A 79 -14.88 -3.95 17.69
C ALA A 79 -13.57 -4.22 16.92
N PHE A 80 -12.61 -3.30 16.99
CA PHE A 80 -11.26 -3.55 16.44
C PHE A 80 -10.57 -4.72 17.14
N PHE A 81 -10.70 -4.84 18.46
CA PHE A 81 -10.13 -5.95 19.21
C PHE A 81 -10.76 -7.31 18.82
N ILE A 82 -12.08 -7.37 18.66
CA ILE A 82 -12.78 -8.57 18.18
C ILE A 82 -12.33 -8.94 16.75
N SER A 83 -12.16 -7.95 15.87
CA SER A 83 -11.63 -8.18 14.53
C SER A 83 -10.21 -8.72 14.57
N ALA A 84 -9.35 -8.19 15.45
CA ALA A 84 -7.98 -8.66 15.61
C ALA A 84 -7.93 -10.11 16.12
N ILE A 85 -8.75 -10.46 17.12
CA ILE A 85 -8.87 -11.83 17.62
C ILE A 85 -9.33 -12.77 16.49
N THR A 86 -10.38 -12.39 15.76
CA THR A 86 -10.92 -13.20 14.65
C THR A 86 -9.87 -13.45 13.58
N PHE A 87 -9.11 -12.40 13.24
CA PHE A 87 -7.98 -12.50 12.32
C PHE A 87 -6.88 -13.44 12.84
N ILE A 88 -6.47 -13.32 14.11
CA ILE A 88 -5.43 -14.17 14.71
C ILE A 88 -5.87 -15.64 14.74
N ILE A 89 -7.13 -15.93 15.05
CA ILE A 89 -7.64 -17.31 15.10
C ILE A 89 -7.57 -17.94 13.70
N LEU A 90 -7.98 -17.22 12.66
CA LEU A 90 -8.05 -17.74 11.29
C LEU A 90 -6.69 -17.75 10.57
N SER A 91 -5.88 -16.71 10.78
CA SER A 91 -4.61 -16.51 10.06
C SER A 91 -3.37 -16.86 10.88
N GLY A 92 -3.51 -17.11 12.19
CA GLY A 92 -2.38 -17.40 13.07
C GLY A 92 -1.59 -18.64 12.66
N TYR A 93 -2.27 -19.71 12.25
CA TYR A 93 -1.61 -20.92 11.74
C TYR A 93 -0.90 -20.68 10.39
N PRO A 94 -1.56 -20.11 9.35
CA PRO A 94 -0.87 -19.71 8.11
C PRO A 94 0.33 -18.79 8.34
N LEU A 95 0.20 -17.77 9.20
CA LEU A 95 1.27 -16.82 9.49
C LEU A 95 2.43 -17.49 10.25
N TYR A 96 2.13 -18.37 11.21
CA TYR A 96 3.15 -19.15 11.90
C TYR A 96 3.93 -20.02 10.91
N PHE A 97 3.23 -20.70 10.00
CA PHE A 97 3.86 -21.55 9.00
C PHE A 97 4.70 -20.75 7.99
N SER A 98 4.23 -19.57 7.55
CA SER A 98 4.99 -18.70 6.64
C SER A 98 6.21 -18.03 7.29
N LEU A 99 6.18 -17.73 8.59
CA LEU A 99 7.25 -17.01 9.28
C LEU A 99 8.24 -17.92 10.00
N ALA A 100 7.79 -19.06 10.51
CA ALA A 100 8.56 -19.96 11.37
C ALA A 100 8.46 -21.44 10.96
N GLY A 101 7.73 -21.76 9.88
CA GLY A 101 7.64 -23.13 9.36
C GLY A 101 8.91 -23.59 8.64
N PRO A 102 9.05 -24.89 8.32
CA PRO A 102 10.27 -25.47 7.72
C PRO A 102 10.67 -24.85 6.36
N GLU A 103 9.70 -24.25 5.66
CA GLU A 103 9.86 -23.51 4.40
C GLU A 103 9.87 -21.98 4.64
N HIS A 104 10.28 -21.52 5.83
CA HIS A 104 10.40 -20.08 6.09
C HIS A 104 11.42 -19.50 5.10
N THR A 105 11.01 -18.53 4.29
CA THR A 105 11.90 -17.90 3.31
C THR A 105 12.99 -17.14 4.07
N ILE A 106 14.15 -17.77 4.27
CA ILE A 106 15.24 -17.26 5.13
C ILE A 106 15.76 -15.91 4.63
N GLN A 107 15.59 -15.62 3.34
CA GLN A 107 15.87 -14.35 2.70
C GLN A 107 15.10 -14.36 1.38
N ALA A 108 14.31 -13.34 1.08
CA ALA A 108 13.93 -13.14 -0.31
C ALA A 108 15.21 -12.98 -1.11
N ILE A 109 15.37 -13.86 -2.10
CA ILE A 109 16.49 -13.91 -3.04
C ILE A 109 16.67 -12.54 -3.74
N VAL A 110 15.61 -11.72 -3.76
CA VAL A 110 15.64 -10.31 -4.18
C VAL A 110 14.88 -9.48 -3.14
N GLN A 111 15.54 -8.51 -2.50
CA GLN A 111 14.86 -7.55 -1.63
C GLN A 111 13.95 -6.63 -2.46
N ASN A 112 12.67 -7.00 -2.57
CA ASN A 112 11.72 -6.33 -3.46
C ASN A 112 11.55 -4.83 -3.15
N VAL A 113 11.69 -4.45 -1.88
CA VAL A 113 11.57 -3.06 -1.42
C VAL A 113 12.64 -2.13 -2.04
N GLY A 114 13.86 -2.62 -2.20
CA GLY A 114 14.93 -1.86 -2.86
C GLY A 114 14.84 -1.94 -4.39
N PHE A 115 14.19 -2.97 -4.92
CA PHE A 115 14.25 -3.34 -6.33
C PHE A 115 13.06 -2.85 -7.17
N TYR A 116 11.86 -2.73 -6.58
CA TYR A 116 10.61 -2.44 -7.28
C TYR A 116 9.95 -1.11 -6.86
N GLY A 117 10.70 -0.02 -6.95
CA GLY A 117 10.17 1.35 -6.77
C GLY A 117 9.75 1.99 -8.10
N THR A 118 8.75 2.87 -8.07
CA THR A 118 8.41 3.72 -9.24
C THR A 118 9.44 4.81 -9.43
N THR A 119 9.86 5.01 -10.67
CA THR A 119 10.74 6.11 -11.04
C THR A 119 9.94 7.42 -11.11
N PRO A 120 10.43 8.57 -10.61
CA PRO A 120 9.69 9.84 -10.72
C PRO A 120 9.28 10.20 -12.15
N SER A 121 10.11 9.85 -13.14
CA SER A 121 9.81 10.05 -14.57
C SER A 121 8.63 9.23 -15.08
N SER A 122 8.33 8.09 -14.44
CA SER A 122 7.21 7.23 -14.85
C SER A 122 5.84 7.81 -14.51
N LEU A 123 5.77 8.83 -13.65
CA LEU A 123 4.50 9.45 -13.27
C LEU A 123 3.88 10.23 -14.43
N TYR A 124 4.71 10.88 -15.23
CA TYR A 124 4.29 11.78 -16.31
C TYR A 124 4.64 11.30 -17.72
N SER A 125 5.62 10.40 -17.86
CA SER A 125 5.98 9.78 -19.13
C SER A 125 5.77 8.27 -19.02
N PRO A 126 5.14 7.61 -20.03
CA PRO A 126 5.02 6.17 -20.05
C PRO A 126 6.41 5.55 -20.26
N THR A 127 7.13 5.32 -19.16
CA THR A 127 8.42 4.64 -19.20
C THR A 127 8.25 3.15 -19.03
N LEU A 128 9.00 2.40 -19.83
CA LEU A 128 9.14 0.95 -19.66
C LEU A 128 9.77 0.66 -18.30
N GLN A 129 9.44 -0.47 -17.68
CA GLN A 129 10.23 -0.94 -16.54
C GLN A 129 11.68 -1.16 -16.99
N LEU A 130 12.60 -0.32 -16.52
CA LEU A 130 14.00 -0.39 -16.90
C LEU A 130 14.77 -1.43 -16.07
N GLY A 131 15.72 -2.08 -16.75
CA GLY A 131 16.89 -2.74 -16.16
C GLY A 131 16.63 -4.07 -15.48
N HIS A 132 15.77 -4.14 -14.46
CA HIS A 132 15.79 -5.28 -13.53
C HIS A 132 14.47 -6.03 -13.39
N ALA A 133 13.32 -5.35 -13.44
CA ALA A 133 12.04 -6.04 -13.56
C ALA A 133 11.92 -6.77 -14.92
N GLN A 134 12.55 -6.23 -15.97
CA GLN A 134 12.77 -6.94 -17.24
C GLN A 134 13.70 -8.15 -17.10
N VAL A 135 14.81 -8.01 -16.37
CA VAL A 135 15.76 -9.12 -16.17
C VAL A 135 15.11 -10.23 -15.33
N GLY A 136 14.43 -9.90 -14.24
CA GLY A 136 13.67 -10.85 -13.44
C GLY A 136 12.57 -11.55 -14.27
N SER A 137 11.76 -10.79 -15.01
CA SER A 137 10.72 -11.40 -15.85
C SER A 137 11.31 -12.30 -16.95
N LYS A 138 12.41 -11.91 -17.61
CA LYS A 138 13.11 -12.77 -18.58
C LYS A 138 13.73 -14.01 -17.93
N LEU A 139 14.32 -13.88 -16.74
CA LEU A 139 14.85 -15.02 -15.96
C LEU A 139 13.75 -16.02 -15.61
N PHE A 140 12.52 -15.55 -15.38
CA PHE A 140 11.34 -16.39 -15.15
C PHE A 140 10.54 -16.69 -16.43
N GLY A 141 11.16 -16.59 -17.61
CA GLY A 141 10.59 -17.08 -18.88
C GLY A 141 9.60 -16.15 -19.58
N TYR A 142 9.47 -14.89 -19.16
CA TYR A 142 8.65 -13.91 -19.87
C TYR A 142 9.37 -13.39 -21.13
N LEU A 143 8.84 -13.74 -22.29
CA LEU A 143 9.37 -13.39 -23.62
C LEU A 143 8.73 -12.13 -24.22
N GLY A 144 7.78 -11.51 -23.52
CA GLY A 144 7.06 -10.32 -23.99
C GLY A 144 7.86 -9.01 -23.86
N PRO A 145 7.37 -7.93 -24.46
CA PRO A 145 7.92 -6.59 -24.26
C PRO A 145 7.83 -6.17 -22.78
N ALA A 146 8.73 -5.28 -22.35
CA ALA A 146 8.76 -4.79 -20.98
C ALA A 146 7.37 -4.38 -20.50
N PRO A 147 6.94 -4.80 -19.30
CA PRO A 147 5.77 -4.20 -18.69
C PRO A 147 5.98 -2.70 -18.53
N LEU A 148 4.94 -1.91 -18.79
CA LEU A 148 4.92 -0.49 -18.42
C LEU A 148 5.03 -0.38 -16.91
N GLN A 149 5.71 0.66 -16.41
CA GLN A 149 5.64 0.96 -14.99
C GLN A 149 4.19 1.32 -14.61
N THR A 150 3.64 0.65 -13.60
CA THR A 150 2.27 0.84 -13.09
C THR A 150 2.00 2.19 -12.41
N GLY A 151 2.96 3.12 -12.45
CA GLY A 151 2.86 4.44 -11.83
C GLY A 151 2.47 5.58 -12.78
N PHE A 152 2.16 5.29 -14.04
CA PHE A 152 1.80 6.32 -15.01
C PHE A 152 0.43 6.93 -14.69
N ILE A 153 0.42 8.24 -14.40
CA ILE A 153 -0.78 9.03 -14.12
C ILE A 153 -1.08 9.96 -15.32
N GLY A 154 -0.02 10.51 -15.93
CA GLY A 154 -0.13 11.44 -17.06
C GLY A 154 -0.37 12.90 -16.63
N TRP A 155 0.01 13.82 -17.51
CA TRP A 155 -0.01 15.26 -17.22
C TRP A 155 -1.38 15.81 -16.87
N VAL A 156 -2.44 15.33 -17.55
CA VAL A 156 -3.81 15.82 -17.34
C VAL A 156 -4.26 15.57 -15.91
N LEU A 157 -4.10 14.35 -15.40
CA LEU A 157 -4.51 13.98 -14.05
C LEU A 157 -3.65 14.67 -12.99
N ILE A 158 -2.35 14.84 -13.24
CA ILE A 158 -1.46 15.60 -12.34
C ILE A 158 -1.96 17.05 -12.22
N ILE A 159 -2.24 17.72 -13.34
CA ILE A 159 -2.71 19.11 -13.35
C ILE A 159 -4.05 19.23 -12.63
N VAL A 160 -5.02 18.36 -12.94
CA VAL A 160 -6.34 18.36 -12.28
C VAL A 160 -6.22 18.12 -10.79
N PHE A 161 -5.36 17.18 -10.36
CA PHE A 161 -5.10 16.91 -8.95
C PHE A 161 -4.55 18.14 -8.21
N PHE A 162 -3.54 18.81 -8.77
CA PHE A 162 -2.97 20.01 -8.16
C PHE A 162 -3.93 21.20 -8.18
N LEU A 163 -4.71 21.39 -9.25
CA LEU A 163 -5.75 22.43 -9.28
C LEU A 163 -6.82 22.17 -8.21
N SER A 164 -7.28 20.93 -8.07
CA SER A 164 -8.23 20.54 -7.02
C SER A 164 -7.66 20.83 -5.63
N LEU A 165 -6.40 20.47 -5.38
CA LEU A 165 -5.70 20.85 -4.14
C LEU A 165 -5.62 22.37 -3.95
N ILE A 166 -5.30 23.16 -4.95
CA ILE A 166 -5.16 24.62 -4.75
C ILE A 166 -6.52 25.26 -4.43
N PHE A 167 -7.58 24.90 -5.17
CA PHE A 167 -8.88 25.57 -5.07
C PHE A 167 -9.79 25.00 -4.00
N LEU A 168 -9.75 23.69 -3.79
CA LEU A 168 -10.72 22.98 -2.93
C LEU A 168 -10.14 22.55 -1.60
N PHE A 169 -8.81 22.62 -1.40
CA PHE A 169 -8.18 22.20 -0.15
C PHE A 169 -8.78 22.94 1.03
N LYS A 170 -8.86 24.27 1.03
CA LYS A 170 -9.44 24.98 2.18
C LYS A 170 -10.94 24.71 2.38
N LYS A 171 -11.67 24.30 1.34
CA LYS A 171 -13.14 24.19 1.37
C LYS A 171 -13.65 22.83 1.84
N TYR A 172 -13.00 21.73 1.44
CA TYR A 172 -13.51 20.38 1.69
C TYR A 172 -12.50 19.50 2.41
N PHE A 173 -12.90 18.97 3.57
CA PHE A 173 -12.08 18.04 4.36
C PHE A 173 -11.66 16.82 3.54
N TRP A 174 -12.57 16.23 2.77
CA TRP A 174 -12.31 15.06 1.93
C TRP A 174 -11.22 15.32 0.89
N VAL A 175 -11.18 16.49 0.28
CA VAL A 175 -10.13 16.86 -0.70
C VAL A 175 -8.76 16.99 -0.03
N ARG A 176 -8.71 17.54 1.19
CA ARG A 176 -7.46 17.59 1.96
C ARG A 176 -6.96 16.18 2.29
N PHE A 177 -7.84 15.34 2.83
CA PHE A 177 -7.50 13.99 3.25
C PHE A 177 -7.05 13.12 2.08
N THR A 178 -7.85 13.08 1.00
CA THR A 178 -7.52 12.33 -0.23
C THR A 178 -6.26 12.86 -0.88
N GLY A 179 -6.08 14.18 -0.95
CA GLY A 179 -4.87 14.80 -1.48
C GLY A 179 -3.60 14.43 -0.71
N ILE A 180 -3.64 14.48 0.63
CA ILE A 180 -2.51 14.06 1.48
C ILE A 180 -2.23 12.57 1.29
N MET A 181 -3.26 11.72 1.33
CA MET A 181 -3.11 10.28 1.14
C MET A 181 -2.58 9.93 -0.26
N ALA A 182 -3.00 10.64 -1.30
CA ALA A 182 -2.50 10.46 -2.65
C ALA A 182 -0.99 10.78 -2.74
N ILE A 183 -0.54 11.90 -2.15
CA ILE A 183 0.89 12.23 -2.07
C ILE A 183 1.67 11.17 -1.30
N ILE A 184 1.13 10.68 -0.18
CA ILE A 184 1.72 9.60 0.63
C ILE A 184 1.83 8.29 -0.18
N CYS A 185 0.79 7.92 -0.94
CA CYS A 185 0.82 6.73 -1.79
C CYS A 185 1.90 6.82 -2.88
N VAL A 186 2.05 7.99 -3.50
CA VAL A 186 3.14 8.26 -4.47
C VAL A 186 4.49 8.18 -3.77
N TRP A 187 4.62 8.74 -2.58
CA TRP A 187 5.85 8.70 -1.80
C TRP A 187 6.24 7.28 -1.39
N TYR A 188 5.29 6.46 -0.94
CA TYR A 188 5.52 5.03 -0.72
C TYR A 188 5.86 4.31 -2.03
N SER A 189 5.30 4.72 -3.17
CA SER A 189 5.57 4.05 -4.44
C SER A 189 7.04 4.14 -4.87
N LEU A 190 7.76 5.16 -4.42
CA LEU A 190 9.18 5.38 -4.78
C LEU A 190 10.12 4.26 -4.30
N GLY A 191 9.74 3.47 -3.30
CA GLY A 191 10.55 2.36 -2.79
C GLY A 191 11.74 2.77 -1.92
N GLY A 192 12.65 1.83 -1.66
CA GLY A 192 13.85 2.04 -0.84
C GLY A 192 15.00 2.70 -1.60
N ASN A 193 14.95 2.68 -2.94
CA ASN A 193 15.97 3.22 -3.83
C ASN A 193 15.30 4.02 -4.95
N LEU A 194 15.78 5.24 -5.22
CA LEU A 194 15.39 6.02 -6.40
C LEU A 194 16.25 5.64 -7.58
N TRP A 195 15.63 4.97 -8.54
CA TRP A 195 16.29 4.59 -9.78
C TRP A 195 16.30 5.77 -10.75
N THR A 196 17.46 6.05 -11.33
CA THR A 196 17.61 7.09 -12.37
C THR A 196 18.25 6.47 -13.60
N SER A 197 17.79 6.90 -14.78
CA SER A 197 18.27 6.39 -16.07
C SER A 197 19.04 7.47 -16.83
N VAL A 198 19.80 8.28 -16.09
CA VAL A 198 20.60 9.36 -16.66
C VAL A 198 22.04 8.84 -16.83
N GLY A 199 22.39 8.46 -18.06
CA GLY A 199 23.74 8.03 -18.46
C GLY A 199 23.98 6.52 -18.51
N GLN A 200 25.23 6.14 -18.80
CA GLN A 200 25.70 4.75 -18.98
C GLN A 200 25.55 3.92 -17.68
N GLY A 201 24.42 3.24 -17.54
CA GLY A 201 24.17 2.21 -16.50
C GLY A 201 23.09 2.60 -15.47
N PRO A 202 22.45 1.60 -14.82
CA PRO A 202 21.45 1.84 -13.79
C PRO A 202 22.11 2.44 -12.53
N LYS A 203 21.89 3.74 -12.29
CA LYS A 203 22.28 4.41 -11.05
C LYS A 203 21.09 4.51 -10.12
N TYR A 204 21.27 4.09 -8.87
CA TYR A 204 20.29 4.26 -7.81
C TYR A 204 20.83 5.21 -6.75
N LEU A 205 19.94 6.07 -6.27
CA LEU A 205 20.18 6.92 -5.11
C LEU A 205 19.39 6.34 -3.93
N THR A 206 20.02 6.31 -2.77
CA THR A 206 19.39 5.86 -1.52
C THR A 206 19.26 7.02 -0.53
N PRO A 207 18.42 8.04 -0.81
CA PRO A 207 18.21 9.13 0.13
C PRO A 207 17.70 8.62 1.48
N TRP A 208 18.05 9.35 2.55
CA TRP A 208 17.63 9.02 3.92
C TRP A 208 16.12 9.20 4.16
N TRP A 209 15.47 10.05 3.35
CA TRP A 209 14.05 10.37 3.46
C TRP A 209 13.12 9.33 2.82
N LEU A 210 13.63 8.27 2.19
CA LEU A 210 12.77 7.25 1.59
C LEU A 210 12.02 6.45 2.65
N PRO A 211 10.70 6.24 2.51
CA PRO A 211 9.87 5.67 3.57
C PRO A 211 10.28 4.24 3.92
N TRP A 212 10.71 3.49 2.91
CA TRP A 212 11.08 2.10 3.06
C TRP A 212 12.45 1.86 3.68
N ARG A 213 13.28 2.90 3.81
CA ARG A 213 14.55 2.77 4.54
C ARG A 213 14.32 2.51 6.02
N TRP A 214 13.26 3.08 6.56
CA TRP A 214 12.85 2.92 7.95
C TRP A 214 11.95 1.70 8.15
N LEU A 215 11.03 1.47 7.21
CA LEU A 215 10.07 0.36 7.29
C LEU A 215 10.65 -1.00 6.87
N GLY A 216 11.62 -1.01 5.95
CA GLY A 216 12.25 -2.22 5.41
C GLY A 216 13.21 -2.93 6.37
N VAL A 217 13.32 -2.49 7.62
CA VAL A 217 14.06 -3.22 8.65
C VAL A 217 13.30 -4.49 9.07
N VAL A 218 11.97 -4.47 8.99
CA VAL A 218 11.09 -5.59 9.37
C VAL A 218 11.11 -6.67 8.26
N PRO A 219 11.36 -7.96 8.59
CA PRO A 219 11.46 -9.04 7.59
C PRO A 219 10.24 -9.14 6.67
N ILE A 220 9.03 -9.04 7.23
CA ILE A 220 7.76 -9.09 6.49
C ILE A 220 7.65 -7.96 5.45
N VAL A 221 8.30 -6.83 5.72
CA VAL A 221 8.20 -5.63 4.89
C VAL A 221 9.19 -5.68 3.73
N LYS A 222 10.32 -6.39 3.86
CA LYS A 222 11.41 -6.47 2.85
C LYS A 222 10.97 -7.03 1.49
N ASP A 223 9.89 -7.81 1.48
CA ASP A 223 9.41 -8.53 0.30
C ASP A 223 8.26 -7.80 -0.39
N ILE A 224 7.84 -6.67 0.15
CA ILE A 224 6.81 -5.84 -0.45
C ILE A 224 7.37 -5.18 -1.71
N VAL A 225 6.54 -5.07 -2.76
CA VAL A 225 6.79 -4.33 -3.99
C VAL A 225 6.20 -2.93 -3.83
N PRO A 226 7.01 -1.90 -3.54
CA PRO A 226 6.54 -0.55 -3.25
C PRO A 226 5.66 0.04 -4.35
N GLN A 227 6.00 -0.22 -5.60
CA GLN A 227 5.26 0.22 -6.78
C GLN A 227 3.75 -0.14 -6.77
N ARG A 228 3.33 -1.14 -5.97
CA ARG A 228 1.92 -1.51 -5.84
C ARG A 228 1.10 -0.55 -4.98
N THR A 229 1.74 0.39 -4.26
CA THR A 229 0.99 1.44 -3.53
C THR A 229 0.24 2.37 -4.49
N MET A 230 0.63 2.42 -5.76
CA MET A 230 -0.10 3.15 -6.80
C MET A 230 -1.53 2.65 -7.00
N PHE A 231 -1.83 1.38 -6.74
CA PHE A 231 -3.22 0.90 -6.81
C PHE A 231 -4.13 1.62 -5.80
N PHE A 232 -3.58 1.98 -4.64
CA PHE A 232 -4.30 2.72 -3.61
C PHE A 232 -4.36 4.22 -3.92
N PHE A 233 -3.36 4.77 -4.63
CA PHE A 233 -3.45 6.14 -5.18
C PHE A 233 -4.70 6.28 -6.05
N TRP A 234 -4.95 5.33 -6.96
CA TRP A 234 -6.13 5.37 -7.82
C TRP A 234 -7.45 5.30 -7.05
N LEU A 235 -7.49 4.55 -5.95
CA LEU A 235 -8.67 4.45 -5.09
C LEU A 235 -8.95 5.74 -4.31
N VAL A 236 -7.90 6.48 -3.96
CA VAL A 236 -8.02 7.72 -3.18
C VAL A 236 -8.24 8.94 -4.08
N ALA A 237 -7.69 8.93 -5.29
CA ALA A 237 -7.73 10.05 -6.24
C ALA A 237 -8.91 9.98 -7.24
N GLY A 238 -9.53 8.80 -7.42
CA GLY A 238 -10.74 8.60 -8.23
C GLY A 238 -12.02 8.84 -7.44
#